data_AF-A0A934U050-F1
#
_entry.id   AF-A0A934U050-F1
#
_cell.length_a   1.000
_cell.length_b   1.000
_cell.length_c   1.000
_cell.angle_alpha   90.00
_cell.angle_beta   90.00
_cell.angle_gamma   90.00
#
_symmetry.space_group_name_H-M   'P 1'
#
loop_
_entity.id
_entity.type
_entity.pdbx_description
1 polymer ?
#
loop_
_entity_poly.entity_id
_entity_poly.type
_entity_poly.pdbx_seq_one_letter_code
_entity_poly.pdbx_strand_id
1 'polypeptide(L)'
;MNSWLLRGLGLALVHVVIRVVLGFAIAQWPLHGSIARFALFAVVVVIAGVWGYADAKADRRDFPSGRGGADLTIGWLCASALGAVAAGIACWVIGHFPKIDTGGEGLIFELTSGAAWTLLLIFIPAMIGIGISHFLARRHESHESERTTASV
;
A
#
# COMPACT_ATOMS: atom_id res chain seq x y z
N MET A 1 10.93 -11.89 14.20
CA MET A 1 11.00 -10.44 14.48
C MET A 1 11.02 -9.55 13.22
N ASN A 2 11.49 -9.99 12.05
CA ASN A 2 11.56 -9.13 10.83
C ASN A 2 10.50 -9.37 9.75
N SER A 3 9.64 -10.39 9.88
CA SER A 3 8.69 -10.71 8.80
C SER A 3 7.65 -9.61 8.57
N TRP A 4 7.34 -8.82 9.61
CA TRP A 4 6.33 -7.78 9.56
C TRP A 4 6.82 -6.56 8.77
N LEU A 5 8.05 -6.12 9.07
CA LEU A 5 8.75 -5.04 8.34
C LEU A 5 8.97 -5.39 6.87
N LEU A 6 9.36 -6.63 6.55
CA LEU A 6 9.63 -7.06 5.17
C LEU A 6 8.36 -7.09 4.30
N ARG A 7 7.19 -7.38 4.90
CA ARG A 7 5.90 -7.45 4.19
C ARG A 7 5.39 -6.05 3.82
N GLY A 8 5.38 -5.12 4.76
CA GLY A 8 5.01 -3.73 4.51
C GLY A 8 6.02 -2.99 3.63
N LEU A 9 7.32 -3.21 3.86
CA LEU A 9 8.39 -2.61 3.05
C LEU A 9 8.40 -3.16 1.61
N GLY A 10 8.07 -4.45 1.43
CA GLY A 10 7.96 -5.06 0.11
C GLY A 10 6.89 -4.41 -0.77
N LEU A 11 5.72 -4.12 -0.21
CA LEU A 11 4.66 -3.34 -0.89
C LEU A 11 5.06 -1.91 -1.21
N ALA A 12 5.68 -1.25 -0.24
CA ALA A 12 6.21 0.10 -0.42
C ALA A 12 7.20 0.13 -1.59
N LEU A 13 8.08 -0.88 -1.69
CA LEU A 13 9.00 -1.03 -2.81
C LEU A 13 8.27 -1.32 -4.12
N VAL A 14 7.25 -2.17 -4.13
CA VAL A 14 6.40 -2.42 -5.31
C VAL A 14 5.75 -1.13 -5.80
N HIS A 15 5.25 -0.30 -4.88
CA HIS A 15 4.68 1.00 -5.21
C HIS A 15 5.72 1.94 -5.84
N VAL A 16 6.93 2.00 -5.28
CA VAL A 16 8.06 2.77 -5.86
C VAL A 16 8.33 2.31 -7.30
N VAL A 17 8.44 1.00 -7.53
CA VAL A 17 8.68 0.43 -8.86
C VAL A 17 7.58 0.79 -9.84
N ILE A 18 6.31 0.65 -9.44
CA ILE A 18 5.16 1.04 -10.29
C ILE A 18 5.22 2.52 -10.64
N ARG A 19 5.63 3.38 -9.71
CA ARG A 19 5.74 4.82 -9.94
C ARG A 19 6.86 5.17 -10.92
N VAL A 20 8.00 4.49 -10.84
CA VAL A 20 9.11 4.61 -11.80
C VAL A 20 8.66 4.18 -13.20
N VAL A 21 7.94 3.06 -13.28
CA VAL A 21 7.35 2.57 -14.55
C VAL A 21 6.34 3.57 -15.11
N LEU A 22 5.51 4.19 -14.27
CA LEU A 22 4.57 5.24 -14.70
C LEU A 22 5.28 6.47 -15.25
N GLY A 23 6.33 6.94 -14.55
CA GLY A 23 7.15 8.07 -15.01
C GLY A 23 7.75 7.80 -16.39
N PHE A 24 8.27 6.59 -16.59
CA PHE A 24 8.78 6.15 -17.89
C PHE A 24 7.69 6.06 -18.96
N ALA A 25 6.53 5.49 -18.63
CA ALA A 25 5.42 5.34 -19.56
C ALA A 25 4.84 6.70 -20.02
N ILE A 26 4.74 7.67 -19.11
CA ILE A 26 4.29 9.04 -19.44
C ILE A 26 5.32 9.75 -20.34
N ALA A 27 6.62 9.55 -20.08
CA ALA A 27 7.68 10.12 -20.92
C ALA A 27 7.67 9.57 -22.35
N GLN A 28 7.34 8.29 -22.54
CA GLN A 28 7.31 7.65 -23.87
C GLN A 28 5.97 7.85 -24.61
N TRP A 29 4.84 7.93 -23.90
CA TRP A 29 3.50 8.10 -24.51
C TRP A 29 2.69 9.25 -23.88
N PRO A 30 2.98 10.51 -24.26
CA PRO A 30 2.31 11.68 -23.69
C PRO A 30 0.79 11.72 -23.96
N LEU A 31 0.35 11.26 -25.14
CA LEU A 31 -1.05 11.33 -25.59
C LEU A 31 -2.03 10.51 -24.74
N HIS A 32 -1.54 9.45 -24.08
CA HIS A 32 -2.35 8.59 -23.20
C HIS A 32 -2.04 8.81 -21.71
N GLY A 33 -1.31 9.87 -21.38
CA GLY A 33 -0.80 10.11 -20.03
C GLY A 33 -1.88 10.20 -18.95
N SER A 34 -3.09 10.64 -19.26
CA SER A 34 -4.20 10.69 -18.29
C SER A 34 -4.78 9.31 -17.98
N ILE A 35 -5.04 8.51 -19.01
CA ILE A 35 -5.58 7.15 -18.87
C ILE A 35 -4.56 6.26 -18.16
N ALA A 36 -3.28 6.35 -18.54
CA ALA A 36 -2.20 5.60 -17.90
C ALA A 36 -2.06 5.95 -16.41
N ARG A 37 -2.19 7.23 -16.03
CA ARG A 37 -2.18 7.67 -14.63
C ARG A 37 -3.32 7.05 -13.83
N PHE A 38 -4.56 7.12 -14.34
CA PHE A 38 -5.71 6.53 -13.65
C PHE A 38 -5.62 5.00 -13.55
N ALA A 39 -5.15 4.33 -14.60
CA ALA A 39 -4.97 2.88 -14.60
C ALA A 39 -3.93 2.44 -13.56
N LEU A 40 -2.74 3.06 -13.55
CA LEU A 40 -1.70 2.70 -12.56
C LEU A 40 -2.09 3.10 -11.14
N PHE A 41 -2.80 4.22 -10.98
CA PHE A 41 -3.40 4.59 -9.69
C PHE A 41 -4.34 3.51 -9.17
N ALA A 42 -5.26 3.02 -10.02
CA ALA A 42 -6.19 1.96 -9.64
C ALA A 42 -5.45 0.66 -9.27
N VAL A 43 -4.43 0.29 -10.05
CA VAL A 43 -3.60 -0.88 -9.78
C VAL A 43 -2.92 -0.78 -8.42
N VAL A 44 -2.32 0.36 -8.09
CA VAL A 44 -1.72 0.61 -6.77
C VAL A 44 -2.74 0.41 -5.66
N VAL A 45 -3.91 1.05 -5.78
CA VAL A 45 -4.94 1.02 -4.74
C VAL A 45 -5.42 -0.41 -4.50
N VAL A 46 -5.64 -1.17 -5.58
CA VAL A 46 -6.05 -2.57 -5.50
C VAL A 46 -4.96 -3.43 -4.86
N ILE A 47 -3.70 -3.28 -5.28
CA ILE A 47 -2.58 -4.05 -4.71
C ILE A 47 -2.43 -3.76 -3.20
N ALA A 48 -2.45 -2.48 -2.82
CA ALA A 48 -2.34 -2.07 -1.42
C ALA A 48 -3.50 -2.62 -0.57
N GLY A 49 -4.74 -2.54 -1.07
CA GLY A 49 -5.92 -3.07 -0.39
C GLY A 49 -5.94 -4.58 -0.27
N VAL A 50 -5.66 -5.31 -1.36
CA VAL A 50 -5.61 -6.78 -1.36
C VAL A 50 -4.53 -7.30 -0.41
N TRP A 51 -3.38 -6.65 -0.40
CA TRP A 51 -2.30 -7.05 0.50
C TRP A 51 -2.61 -6.71 1.95
N GLY A 52 -3.16 -5.52 2.24
CA GLY A 52 -3.64 -5.17 3.59
C GLY A 52 -4.66 -6.19 4.11
N TYR A 53 -5.58 -6.64 3.26
CA TYR A 53 -6.52 -7.72 3.57
C TYR A 53 -5.81 -9.06 3.86
N ALA A 54 -4.86 -9.46 3.00
CA ALA A 54 -4.13 -10.71 3.14
C ALA A 54 -3.27 -10.72 4.42
N ASP A 55 -2.68 -9.59 4.76
CA ASP A 55 -1.83 -9.42 5.95
C ASP A 55 -2.66 -9.51 7.24
N ALA A 56 -3.80 -8.84 7.32
CA ALA A 56 -4.72 -8.97 8.46
C ALA A 56 -5.30 -10.38 8.60
N LYS A 57 -5.54 -11.08 7.48
CA LYS A 57 -5.95 -12.49 7.50
C LYS A 57 -4.83 -13.40 8.04
N ALA A 58 -3.58 -13.13 7.69
CA ALA A 58 -2.43 -13.88 8.17
C ALA A 58 -2.19 -13.64 9.67
N ASP A 59 -2.23 -12.38 10.14
CA ASP A 59 -2.04 -12.02 11.54
C ASP A 59 -3.04 -12.75 12.47
N ARG A 60 -4.29 -12.89 12.03
CA ARG A 60 -5.33 -13.64 12.76
C ARG A 60 -5.09 -15.14 12.87
N ARG A 61 -4.41 -15.74 11.89
CA ARG A 61 -4.05 -17.16 11.95
C ARG A 61 -2.95 -17.39 12.99
N ASP A 62 -2.04 -16.43 13.11
CA ASP A 62 -0.91 -16.49 14.03
C ASP A 62 -1.34 -16.11 15.47
N PHE A 63 -2.33 -15.22 15.62
CA PHE A 63 -2.85 -14.76 16.92
C PHE A 63 -4.39 -14.91 17.08
N PRO A 64 -4.92 -16.14 17.23
CA PRO A 64 -6.38 -16.38 17.26
C PRO A 64 -7.09 -15.78 18.48
N SER A 65 -6.40 -15.61 19.61
CA SER A 65 -6.96 -15.12 20.87
C SER A 65 -7.01 -13.58 20.97
N GLY A 66 -6.55 -12.86 19.95
CA GLY A 66 -6.49 -11.40 19.91
C GLY A 66 -5.50 -10.75 20.89
N ARG A 67 -4.91 -11.52 21.80
CA ARG A 67 -3.86 -11.06 22.72
C ARG A 67 -2.50 -11.34 22.10
N GLY A 68 -1.86 -10.30 21.57
CA GLY A 68 -0.49 -10.36 21.04
C GLY A 68 -0.34 -10.11 19.54
N GLY A 69 -1.42 -9.80 18.82
CA GLY A 69 -1.35 -9.38 17.42
C GLY A 69 -0.49 -8.13 17.23
N ALA A 70 0.24 -8.06 16.12
CA ALA A 70 1.07 -6.90 15.81
C ALA A 70 0.17 -5.67 15.56
N ASP A 71 0.62 -4.46 15.93
CA ASP A 71 -0.10 -3.25 15.55
C ASP A 71 0.09 -3.00 14.05
N LEU A 72 -0.83 -3.58 13.27
CA LEU A 72 -0.86 -3.48 11.81
C LEU A 72 -0.93 -2.01 11.37
N THR A 73 -1.55 -1.14 12.17
CA THR A 73 -1.73 0.28 11.84
C THR A 73 -0.40 1.00 11.89
N ILE A 74 0.30 0.93 13.03
CA ILE A 74 1.62 1.58 13.20
C ILE A 74 2.60 1.05 12.18
N GLY A 75 2.58 -0.26 11.98
CA GLY A 75 3.51 -0.86 11.08
C GLY A 75 3.26 -0.48 9.60
N TRP A 76 2.00 -0.39 9.16
CA TRP A 76 1.68 0.05 7.79
C TRP A 76 1.97 1.54 7.62
N LEU A 77 1.82 2.33 8.68
CA LEU A 77 2.20 3.74 8.69
C LEU A 77 3.71 3.90 8.48
N CYS A 78 4.54 3.17 9.24
CA CYS A 78 6.00 3.19 9.08
C CYS A 78 6.43 2.70 7.70
N ALA A 79 5.82 1.62 7.19
CA ALA A 79 6.11 1.08 5.87
C ALA A 79 5.76 2.08 4.75
N SER A 80 4.58 2.69 4.82
CA SER A 80 4.12 3.68 3.83
C SER A 80 4.99 4.94 3.87
N ALA A 81 5.40 5.39 5.07
CA ALA A 81 6.31 6.53 5.22
C ALA A 81 7.70 6.26 4.64
N LEU A 82 8.32 5.11 4.97
CA LEU A 82 9.61 4.73 4.39
C LEU A 82 9.53 4.57 2.87
N GLY A 83 8.45 3.95 2.38
CA GLY A 83 8.17 3.82 0.94
C GLY A 83 8.05 5.16 0.23
N ALA A 84 7.33 6.10 0.83
CA ALA A 84 7.14 7.44 0.30
C ALA A 84 8.44 8.25 0.23
N VAL A 85 9.27 8.19 1.27
CA VAL A 85 10.59 8.83 1.27
C VAL A 85 11.51 8.20 0.22
N ALA A 86 11.58 6.87 0.17
CA ALA A 86 12.36 6.15 -0.83
C ALA A 86 11.88 6.48 -2.26
N ALA A 87 10.57 6.60 -2.47
CA ALA A 87 9.98 7.02 -3.75
C ALA A 87 10.40 8.44 -4.12
N GLY A 88 10.34 9.40 -3.19
CA GLY A 88 10.77 10.77 -3.42
C GLY A 88 12.26 10.87 -3.77
N ILE A 89 13.11 10.12 -3.07
CA ILE A 89 14.54 10.03 -3.39
C ILE A 89 14.77 9.40 -4.76
N ALA A 90 14.10 8.29 -5.08
CA ALA A 90 14.22 7.65 -6.39
C ALA A 90 13.77 8.57 -7.53
N CYS A 91 12.66 9.29 -7.33
CA CYS A 91 12.14 10.29 -8.25
C CYS A 91 13.18 11.39 -8.53
N TRP A 92 13.79 11.92 -7.46
CA TRP A 92 14.85 12.92 -7.56
C TRP A 92 16.08 12.40 -8.31
N VAL A 93 16.54 11.17 -8.02
CA VAL A 93 17.67 10.55 -8.75
C VAL A 93 17.35 10.39 -10.24
N ILE A 94 16.11 9.99 -10.57
CA ILE A 94 15.67 9.81 -11.96
C ILE A 94 15.57 11.15 -12.69
N GLY A 95 15.18 12.22 -12.00
CA GLY A 95 15.12 13.58 -12.53
C GLY A 95 16.47 14.16 -12.98
N HIS A 96 17.60 13.56 -12.56
CA HIS A 96 18.93 13.92 -13.07
C HIS A 96 19.27 13.33 -14.45
N PHE A 97 18.47 12.39 -14.97
CA PHE A 97 18.71 11.83 -16.30
C PHE A 97 18.12 12.73 -17.41
N PRO A 98 18.90 13.14 -18.43
CA PRO A 98 18.53 14.17 -19.41
C PRO A 98 17.42 13.81 -20.41
N LYS A 99 16.56 12.83 -20.10
CA LYS A 99 15.43 12.38 -20.94
C LYS A 99 14.16 12.04 -20.14
N ILE A 100 14.16 12.16 -18.81
CA ILE A 100 13.01 11.81 -17.97
C ILE A 100 12.61 13.05 -17.18
N ASP A 101 11.63 13.77 -17.72
CA ASP A 101 11.05 14.95 -17.07
C ASP A 101 10.12 14.49 -15.93
N THR A 102 10.75 14.15 -14.82
CA THR A 102 10.05 13.86 -13.57
C THR A 102 9.92 15.20 -12.84
N GLY A 103 8.93 15.99 -13.25
CA GLY A 103 8.52 17.29 -12.67
C GLY A 103 9.62 18.06 -11.93
N GLY A 104 10.22 19.05 -12.60
CA GLY A 104 11.36 19.85 -12.11
C GLY A 104 11.17 20.71 -10.85
N GLU A 105 10.37 20.29 -9.86
CA GLU A 105 10.26 20.93 -8.56
C GLU A 105 11.27 20.29 -7.59
N GLY A 106 12.10 21.10 -6.94
CA GLY A 106 13.30 20.63 -6.22
C GLY A 106 13.05 19.56 -5.14
N LEU A 107 14.12 18.88 -4.71
CA LEU A 107 14.12 17.73 -3.78
C LEU A 107 13.16 17.86 -2.57
N ILE A 108 13.05 19.05 -1.99
CA ILE A 108 12.17 19.32 -0.83
C ILE A 108 10.69 19.12 -1.19
N PHE A 109 10.27 19.49 -2.40
CA PHE A 109 8.89 19.35 -2.85
C PHE A 109 8.50 17.88 -3.02
N GLU A 110 9.35 17.10 -3.70
CA GLU A 110 9.18 15.66 -3.88
C GLU A 110 9.15 14.92 -2.54
N LEU A 111 10.00 15.33 -1.59
CA LEU A 111 10.09 14.69 -0.27
C LEU A 111 8.97 15.09 0.70
N THR A 112 8.20 16.13 0.39
CA THR A 112 7.07 16.60 1.23
C THR A 112 5.74 16.27 0.57
N SER A 113 5.38 16.96 -0.50
CA SER A 113 4.12 16.79 -1.22
C SER A 113 4.06 15.44 -1.95
N GLY A 114 5.12 15.10 -2.69
CA GLY A 114 5.22 13.84 -3.43
C GLY A 114 5.17 12.63 -2.50
N ALA A 115 5.95 12.70 -1.41
CA ALA A 115 5.98 11.67 -0.38
C ALA A 115 4.65 11.57 0.38
N ALA A 116 4.05 12.69 0.84
CA ALA A 116 2.79 12.66 1.56
C ALA A 116 1.66 12.04 0.73
N TRP A 117 1.56 12.40 -0.55
CA TRP A 117 0.61 11.78 -1.47
C TRP A 117 0.83 10.26 -1.59
N THR A 118 2.08 9.85 -1.75
CA THR A 118 2.47 8.43 -1.87
C THR A 118 2.12 7.65 -0.61
N LEU A 119 2.40 8.24 0.57
CA LEU A 119 2.07 7.65 1.85
C LEU A 119 0.57 7.38 1.95
N LEU A 120 -0.27 8.38 1.66
CA LEU A 120 -1.72 8.25 1.75
C LEU A 120 -2.27 7.22 0.75
N LEU A 121 -1.71 7.15 -0.46
CA LEU A 121 -2.11 6.18 -1.47
C LEU A 121 -1.82 4.72 -1.11
N ILE A 122 -0.81 4.49 -0.28
CA ILE A 122 -0.50 3.14 0.20
C ILE A 122 -1.30 2.87 1.48
N PHE A 123 -1.25 3.80 2.42
CA PHE A 123 -1.79 3.61 3.76
C PHE A 123 -3.31 3.47 3.78
N ILE A 124 -4.05 4.36 3.09
CA ILE A 124 -5.52 4.36 3.15
C ILE A 124 -6.12 3.08 2.56
N PRO A 125 -5.76 2.63 1.34
CA PRO A 125 -6.30 1.40 0.79
C PRO A 125 -5.94 0.17 1.62
N ALA A 126 -4.72 0.12 2.18
CA ALA A 126 -4.30 -0.95 3.06
C ALA A 126 -5.18 -1.03 4.32
N MET A 127 -5.46 0.10 4.96
CA MET A 127 -6.36 0.16 6.12
C MET A 127 -7.79 -0.27 5.76
N ILE A 128 -8.28 0.08 4.57
CA ILE A 128 -9.57 -0.40 4.06
C ILE A 128 -9.54 -1.94 3.92
N GLY A 129 -8.49 -2.50 3.33
CA GLY A 129 -8.30 -3.95 3.18
C GLY A 129 -8.30 -4.68 4.53
N ILE A 130 -7.57 -4.15 5.51
CA ILE A 130 -7.55 -4.66 6.89
C ILE A 130 -8.96 -4.61 7.49
N GLY A 131 -9.66 -3.48 7.36
CA GLY A 131 -11.03 -3.31 7.86
C GLY A 131 -12.03 -4.29 7.24
N ILE A 132 -11.95 -4.51 5.93
CA ILE A 132 -12.79 -5.50 5.21
C ILE A 132 -12.51 -6.91 5.73
N SER A 133 -11.25 -7.27 5.94
CA SER A 133 -10.90 -8.57 6.53
C SER A 133 -11.57 -8.74 7.90
N HIS A 134 -11.56 -7.66 8.70
CA HIS A 134 -12.11 -7.67 10.04
C HIS A 134 -13.61 -7.86 10.07
N PHE A 135 -14.30 -7.12 9.22
CA PHE A 135 -15.74 -7.21 9.03
C PHE A 135 -16.17 -8.60 8.55
N LEU A 136 -15.47 -9.18 7.57
CA LEU A 136 -15.85 -10.47 7.00
C LEU A 136 -15.71 -11.62 8.01
N ALA A 137 -14.65 -11.63 8.82
CA ALA A 137 -14.47 -12.68 9.85
C ALA A 137 -15.54 -12.61 10.94
N ARG A 138 -15.91 -11.41 11.41
CA ARG A 138 -16.97 -11.23 12.41
C ARG A 138 -18.30 -11.83 11.94
N ARG A 139 -18.61 -11.72 10.64
CA ARG A 139 -19.82 -12.35 10.06
C ARG A 139 -19.75 -13.87 10.03
N HIS A 140 -18.58 -14.45 9.78
CA HIS A 140 -18.41 -15.90 9.80
C HIS A 140 -18.62 -16.47 11.21
N GLU A 141 -18.07 -15.80 12.23
CA GLU A 141 -18.25 -16.19 13.63
C GLU A 141 -19.72 -16.14 14.08
N SER A 142 -20.48 -15.12 13.67
CA SER A 142 -21.91 -15.01 14.02
C SER A 142 -22.75 -16.13 13.42
N HIS A 143 -22.49 -16.52 12.16
CA HIS A 143 -23.23 -17.59 11.50
C HIS A 143 -22.92 -18.98 12.06
N GLU A 144 -21.68 -19.22 12.51
CA GLU A 144 -21.30 -20.50 13.12
C GLU A 144 -21.95 -20.69 14.51
N SER A 145 -22.03 -19.62 15.30
CA SER A 145 -22.70 -19.62 16.60
C SER A 145 -24.18 -19.97 16.47
N GLU A 146 -24.87 -19.39 15.47
CA GLU A 146 -26.29 -19.62 15.19
C GLU A 146 -26.59 -21.05 14.71
N ARG A 147 -25.68 -21.68 13.96
CA ARG A 147 -25.79 -23.11 13.58
C ARG A 147 -25.62 -24.05 14.77
N THR A 148 -24.69 -23.71 15.67
CA THR A 148 -24.40 -24.56 16.84
C THR A 148 -25.60 -24.60 17.80
N THR A 149 -26.24 -23.45 18.06
CA THR A 149 -27.45 -23.37 18.90
C THR A 149 -28.69 -23.99 18.26
N ALA A 150 -28.80 -24.02 16.93
CA ALA A 150 -29.91 -24.67 16.24
C ALA A 150 -29.82 -26.22 16.20
N SER A 151 -28.65 -26.78 16.56
CA SER A 151 -28.38 -28.22 16.55
C SER A 151 -28.50 -28.90 17.93
N VAL A 152 -28.75 -28.12 18.98
CA VAL A 152 -28.96 -28.56 20.37
C VAL A 152 -30.45 -28.54 20.69
#